data_AF-A0A9X5XCS8-F1
#
_entry.id   AF-A0A9X5XCS8-F1
#
_cell.length_a   1.000
_cell.length_b   1.000
_cell.length_c   1.000
_cell.angle_alpha   90.00
_cell.angle_beta   90.00
_cell.angle_gamma   90.00
#
_symmetry.space_group_name_H-M   'P 1'
#
loop_
_entity.id
_entity.type
_entity.pdbx_description
1 polymer ?
#
loop_
_entity_poly.entity_id
_entity_poly.type
_entity_poly.pdbx_seq_one_letter_code
_entity_poly.pdbx_strand_id
1 'polypeptide(L)'
;MLAASLTAFAALCLLRRTPMADALVYRAEGAAVVHGTDLYGFTVTEWQLPATYPPFAAILFVPLAWLSLSVLKAACVAGNVALLAVLVRLSCRLAGLPTRLPALCAATALALWLEPVFQTVLFGQINLAVACLILWDLTRPPGAPGKGIALGIAAGVKLTPAVFVAYLLLRGRRREAATALAAFAGTVLLGALALPAASVDFWTRRLYETGRVGKVWIVDNQSLQGLIARALGDPAPGLLWAVPALAVAAAGLWLA
;
A
#
# COMPACT_ATOMS: atom_id res chain seq x y z
N MET A 1 23.40 -15.06 -2.65
CA MET A 1 22.66 -13.95 -3.30
C MET A 1 21.77 -13.18 -2.34
N LEU A 2 20.74 -13.80 -1.74
CA LEU A 2 19.82 -13.09 -0.84
C LEU A 2 20.52 -12.42 0.35
N ALA A 3 21.39 -13.15 1.07
CA ALA A 3 22.17 -12.58 2.17
C ALA A 3 22.98 -11.35 1.73
N ALA A 4 23.73 -11.45 0.62
CA ALA A 4 24.48 -10.33 0.06
C ALA A 4 23.60 -9.12 -0.31
N SER A 5 22.44 -9.37 -0.91
CA SER A 5 21.46 -8.32 -1.26
C SER A 5 20.93 -7.60 -0.02
N LEU A 6 20.55 -8.36 1.01
CA LEU A 6 20.09 -7.81 2.29
C LEU A 6 21.20 -7.06 3.03
N THR A 7 22.44 -7.57 3.02
CA THR A 7 23.59 -6.89 3.62
C THR A 7 23.89 -5.58 2.90
N ALA A 8 23.87 -5.56 1.56
CA ALA A 8 24.06 -4.34 0.78
C ALA A 8 22.96 -3.31 1.06
N PHE A 9 21.70 -3.74 1.13
CA PHE A 9 20.58 -2.88 1.47
C PHE A 9 20.68 -2.34 2.91
N ALA A 10 21.04 -3.18 3.88
CA ALA A 10 21.25 -2.76 5.26
C ALA A 10 22.41 -1.77 5.39
N ALA A 11 23.52 -2.02 4.71
CA ALA A 11 24.66 -1.09 4.65
C ALA A 11 24.23 0.26 4.07
N LEU A 12 23.46 0.26 2.97
CA LEU A 12 22.90 1.49 2.39
C LEU A 12 22.02 2.23 3.41
N CYS A 13 21.12 1.52 4.10
CA CYS A 13 20.22 2.13 5.09
C CYS A 13 21.00 2.78 6.25
N LEU A 14 22.06 2.13 6.73
CA LEU A 14 22.93 2.63 7.78
C LEU A 14 23.74 3.84 7.32
N LEU A 15 24.37 3.76 6.14
CA LEU A 15 25.19 4.83 5.57
C LEU A 15 24.35 6.09 5.25
N ARG A 16 23.11 5.90 4.77
CA ARG A 16 22.19 7.00 4.44
C ARG A 16 21.35 7.47 5.63
N ARG A 17 21.52 6.87 6.81
CA ARG A 17 20.75 7.17 8.04
C ARG A 17 19.25 7.25 7.77
N THR A 18 18.72 6.25 7.08
CA THR A 18 17.37 6.31 6.52
C THR A 18 16.33 6.53 7.61
N PRO A 19 15.50 7.59 7.52
CA PRO A 19 14.56 7.93 8.58
C PRO A 19 13.36 7.00 8.65
N MET A 20 13.02 6.31 7.54
CA MET A 20 11.76 5.55 7.36
C MET A 20 10.54 6.44 7.60
N ALA A 21 10.41 7.46 6.75
CA ALA A 21 9.44 8.53 6.92
C ALA A 21 8.01 8.02 7.12
N ASP A 22 7.59 7.03 6.33
CA ASP A 22 6.23 6.49 6.40
C ASP A 22 6.00 5.66 7.66
N ALA A 23 7.00 4.88 8.10
CA ALA A 23 6.89 4.17 9.38
C ALA A 23 6.70 5.15 10.56
N LEU A 24 7.32 6.33 10.49
CA LEU A 24 7.12 7.39 11.49
C LEU A 24 5.72 8.00 11.40
N VAL A 25 5.18 8.19 10.20
CA VAL A 25 3.77 8.60 9.99
C VAL A 25 2.82 7.58 10.59
N TYR A 26 2.99 6.28 10.31
CA TYR A 26 2.13 5.24 10.88
C TYR A 26 2.20 5.19 12.40
N ARG A 27 3.40 5.30 12.98
CA ARG A 27 3.57 5.39 14.44
C ARG A 27 2.87 6.61 15.04
N ALA A 28 2.91 7.76 14.36
CA ALA A 28 2.23 8.97 14.79
C ALA A 28 0.71 8.87 14.67
N GLU A 29 0.19 8.26 13.60
CA GLU A 29 -1.24 7.94 13.45
C GLU A 29 -1.72 7.04 14.59
N GLY A 30 -0.98 5.97 14.90
CA GLY A 30 -1.27 5.10 16.05
C GLY A 30 -1.23 5.84 17.39
N ALA A 31 -0.28 6.75 17.58
CA ALA A 31 -0.18 7.57 18.78
C ALA A 31 -1.36 8.54 18.91
N ALA A 32 -1.81 9.13 17.79
CA ALA A 32 -2.99 10.00 17.78
C ALA A 32 -4.25 9.26 18.21
N VAL A 33 -4.41 8.00 17.79
CA VAL A 33 -5.51 7.13 18.26
C VAL A 33 -5.40 6.85 19.76
N VAL A 34 -4.20 6.50 20.25
CA VAL A 34 -3.97 6.23 21.69
C VAL A 34 -4.26 7.44 22.57
N HIS A 35 -3.85 8.62 22.14
CA HIS A 35 -3.95 9.85 22.92
C HIS A 35 -5.23 10.65 22.66
N GLY A 36 -6.07 10.20 21.72
CA GLY A 36 -7.32 10.89 21.36
C GLY A 36 -7.09 12.27 20.73
N THR A 37 -5.97 12.48 20.07
CA THR A 37 -5.65 13.75 19.38
C THR A 37 -6.19 13.76 17.95
N ASP A 38 -6.25 14.93 17.32
CA ASP A 38 -6.69 15.06 15.92
C ASP A 38 -5.77 14.26 14.97
N LEU A 39 -6.34 13.23 14.33
CA LEU A 39 -5.63 12.33 13.41
C LEU A 39 -5.12 13.06 12.15
N TYR A 40 -5.80 14.11 11.70
CA TYR A 40 -5.43 14.85 10.47
C TYR A 40 -4.93 16.28 10.75
N GLY A 41 -4.64 16.58 12.02
CA GLY A 41 -4.19 17.89 12.50
C GLY A 41 -2.68 18.02 12.68
N PHE A 42 -1.90 16.97 12.41
CA PHE A 42 -0.45 16.98 12.59
C PHE A 42 0.30 16.64 11.30
N THR A 43 1.58 16.98 11.31
CA THR A 43 2.58 16.54 10.34
C THR A 43 3.82 16.05 11.07
N VAL A 44 4.49 15.03 10.54
CA VAL A 44 5.74 14.51 11.12
C VAL A 44 6.89 14.55 10.13
N THR A 45 8.10 14.27 10.62
CA THR A 45 9.37 14.31 9.87
C THR A 45 9.76 15.72 9.40
N GLU A 46 10.97 15.85 8.85
CA GLU A 46 11.46 17.12 8.27
C GLU A 46 10.68 17.55 7.03
N TRP A 47 9.97 16.62 6.38
CA TRP A 47 9.16 16.89 5.17
C TRP A 47 7.70 17.24 5.46
N GLN A 48 7.32 17.38 6.74
CA GLN A 48 5.95 17.71 7.15
C GLN A 48 4.90 16.78 6.54
N LEU A 49 5.14 15.46 6.60
CA LEU A 49 4.22 14.47 6.06
C LEU A 49 2.95 14.36 6.91
N PRO A 50 1.75 14.53 6.31
CA PRO A 50 0.49 14.38 7.02
C PRO A 50 0.04 12.91 7.09
N ALA A 51 -0.93 12.63 7.97
CA ALA A 51 -1.70 11.39 7.91
C ALA A 51 -2.55 11.35 6.63
N THR A 52 -2.49 10.24 5.90
CA THR A 52 -3.17 10.08 4.60
C THR A 52 -4.07 8.85 4.53
N TYR A 53 -4.00 7.96 5.51
CA TYR A 53 -4.73 6.71 5.51
C TYR A 53 -6.15 6.86 6.10
N PRO A 54 -7.09 5.96 5.73
CA PRO A 54 -8.40 5.89 6.37
C PRO A 54 -8.28 5.63 7.88
N PRO A 55 -9.26 6.05 8.71
CA PRO A 55 -9.21 5.87 10.16
C PRO A 55 -9.02 4.41 10.60
N PHE A 56 -9.55 3.45 9.83
CA PHE A 56 -9.31 2.02 10.10
C PHE A 56 -7.82 1.65 10.11
N ALA A 57 -7.02 2.21 9.21
CA ALA A 57 -5.58 1.95 9.18
C ALA A 57 -4.88 2.52 10.43
N ALA A 58 -5.27 3.72 10.88
CA ALA A 58 -4.72 4.34 12.09
C ALA A 58 -4.95 3.45 13.33
N ILE A 59 -6.12 2.78 13.42
CA ILE A 59 -6.39 1.79 14.46
C ILE A 59 -5.40 0.62 14.38
N LEU A 60 -5.12 0.11 13.17
CA LEU A 60 -4.13 -0.96 12.98
C LEU A 60 -2.70 -0.51 13.32
N PHE A 61 -2.42 0.78 13.27
CA PHE A 61 -1.10 1.34 13.60
C PHE A 61 -0.90 1.63 15.09
N VAL A 62 -1.93 1.51 15.93
CA VAL A 62 -1.84 1.67 17.39
C VAL A 62 -0.67 0.90 18.02
N PRO A 63 -0.39 -0.38 17.68
CA PRO A 63 0.75 -1.09 18.26
C PRO A 63 2.10 -0.44 18.00
N LEU A 64 2.24 0.30 16.89
CA LEU A 64 3.47 0.98 16.52
C LEU A 64 3.79 2.16 17.43
N ALA A 65 2.77 2.77 18.05
CA ALA A 65 2.92 3.87 19.01
C ALA A 65 3.80 3.50 20.20
N TRP A 66 3.71 2.25 20.65
CA TRP A 66 4.42 1.73 21.82
C TRP A 66 5.83 1.21 21.51
N LEU A 67 6.20 1.10 20.24
CA LEU A 67 7.53 0.65 19.85
C LEU A 67 8.55 1.79 19.96
N SER A 68 9.75 1.45 20.42
CA SER A 68 10.91 2.33 20.24
C SER A 68 11.26 2.44 18.76
N LEU A 69 11.88 3.55 18.35
CA LEU A 69 12.21 3.79 16.95
C LEU A 69 13.12 2.70 16.37
N SER A 70 14.09 2.21 17.15
CA SER A 70 15.00 1.14 16.71
C SER A 70 14.25 -0.17 16.46
N VAL A 71 13.32 -0.52 17.36
CA VAL A 71 12.50 -1.74 17.21
C VAL A 71 11.55 -1.60 16.02
N LEU A 72 10.89 -0.45 15.86
CA LEU A 72 10.03 -0.17 14.71
C LEU A 72 10.78 -0.35 13.39
N LYS A 73 11.94 0.30 13.24
CA LYS A 73 12.74 0.22 12.01
C LYS A 73 13.20 -1.21 11.71
N ALA A 74 13.69 -1.93 12.72
CA ALA A 74 14.08 -3.33 12.58
C ALA A 74 12.90 -4.21 12.17
N ALA A 75 11.72 -4.02 12.79
CA ALA A 75 10.50 -4.73 12.45
C ALA A 75 10.01 -4.42 11.03
N CYS A 76 10.08 -3.15 10.60
CA CYS A 76 9.72 -2.73 9.25
C CYS A 76 10.61 -3.41 8.19
N VAL A 77 11.92 -3.48 8.40
CA VAL A 77 12.84 -4.16 7.46
C VAL A 77 12.56 -5.66 7.44
N ALA A 78 12.55 -6.31 8.60
CA ALA A 78 12.33 -7.76 8.69
C ALA A 78 10.96 -8.15 8.10
N GLY A 79 9.92 -7.40 8.45
CA GLY A 79 8.56 -7.59 7.97
C GLY A 79 8.46 -7.41 6.46
N ASN A 80 9.01 -6.32 5.90
CA ASN A 80 8.96 -6.10 4.45
C ASN A 80 9.77 -7.14 3.67
N VAL A 81 10.92 -7.60 4.17
CA VAL A 81 11.70 -8.67 3.52
C VAL A 81 10.92 -9.99 3.53
N ALA A 82 10.28 -10.33 4.65
CA ALA A 82 9.43 -11.51 4.73
C ALA A 82 8.21 -11.41 3.79
N LEU A 83 7.55 -10.25 3.78
CA LEU A 83 6.42 -9.98 2.88
C LEU A 83 6.83 -9.99 1.41
N LEU A 84 8.03 -9.53 1.07
CA LEU A 84 8.55 -9.62 -0.30
C LEU A 84 8.72 -11.08 -0.72
N ALA A 85 9.28 -11.93 0.13
CA ALA A 85 9.39 -13.36 -0.15
C ALA A 85 8.01 -14.03 -0.31
N VAL A 86 7.02 -13.62 0.51
CA VAL A 86 5.63 -14.06 0.36
C VAL A 86 5.04 -13.59 -0.97
N LEU A 87 5.24 -12.33 -1.34
CA LEU A 87 4.75 -11.76 -2.59
C LEU A 87 5.32 -12.51 -3.79
N VAL A 88 6.64 -12.74 -3.83
CA VAL A 88 7.30 -13.53 -4.88
C VAL A 88 6.72 -14.93 -4.95
N ARG A 89 6.52 -15.60 -3.81
CA ARG A 89 5.91 -16.93 -3.76
C ARG A 89 4.49 -16.94 -4.33
N LEU A 90 3.67 -15.97 -3.94
CA LEU A 90 2.30 -15.82 -4.44
C LEU A 90 2.28 -15.53 -5.94
N SER A 91 3.20 -14.69 -6.43
CA SER A 91 3.36 -14.40 -7.87
C SER A 91 3.79 -15.63 -8.67
N CYS A 92 4.74 -16.42 -8.17
CA CYS A 92 5.11 -17.69 -8.80
C CYS A 92 3.93 -18.66 -8.83
N ARG A 93 3.17 -18.76 -7.75
CA ARG A 93 1.96 -19.60 -7.71
C ARG A 93 0.92 -19.16 -8.74
N LEU A 94 0.67 -17.85 -8.85
CA LEU A 94 -0.24 -17.30 -9.86
C LEU A 94 0.23 -17.65 -11.28
N ALA A 95 1.54 -17.58 -11.53
CA ALA A 95 2.15 -17.92 -12.82
C ALA A 95 2.31 -19.43 -13.09
N GLY A 96 1.88 -20.31 -12.16
CA GLY A 96 2.08 -21.76 -12.29
C GLY A 96 3.55 -22.20 -12.21
N LEU A 97 4.43 -21.36 -11.66
CA LEU A 97 5.87 -21.63 -11.57
C LEU A 97 6.22 -22.34 -10.25
N PRO A 98 7.13 -23.32 -10.28
CA PRO A 98 7.56 -24.02 -9.07
C PRO A 98 8.38 -23.12 -8.14
N THR A 99 8.04 -23.09 -6.85
CA THR A 99 8.70 -22.23 -5.85
C THR A 99 9.78 -22.99 -5.09
N ARG A 100 10.85 -23.40 -5.77
CA ARG A 100 12.02 -23.99 -5.09
C ARG A 100 12.76 -22.93 -4.28
N LEU A 101 13.26 -23.29 -3.10
CA LEU A 101 13.88 -22.34 -2.17
C LEU A 101 15.02 -21.51 -2.80
N PRO A 102 15.95 -22.08 -3.59
CA PRO A 102 17.00 -21.28 -4.23
C PRO A 102 16.46 -20.23 -5.20
N ALA A 103 15.47 -20.59 -6.02
CA ALA A 103 14.85 -19.68 -6.98
C ALA A 103 14.05 -18.58 -6.26
N LEU A 104 13.33 -18.93 -5.19
CA LEU A 104 12.62 -17.97 -4.35
C LEU A 104 13.58 -16.97 -3.71
N CYS A 105 14.69 -17.45 -3.14
CA CYS A 105 15.73 -16.59 -2.56
C CYS A 105 16.36 -15.67 -3.61
N ALA A 106 16.65 -16.19 -4.81
CA ALA A 106 17.22 -15.39 -5.89
C ALA A 106 16.24 -14.32 -6.39
N ALA A 107 14.99 -14.69 -6.65
CA ALA A 107 13.94 -13.77 -7.09
C ALA A 107 13.65 -12.69 -6.03
N THR A 108 13.58 -13.06 -4.76
CA THR A 108 13.44 -12.09 -3.64
C THR A 108 14.62 -11.14 -3.59
N ALA A 109 15.85 -11.66 -3.75
CA ALA A 109 17.06 -10.85 -3.72
C ALA A 109 17.11 -9.80 -4.83
N LEU A 110 16.64 -10.15 -6.03
CA LEU A 110 16.56 -9.26 -7.19
C LEU A 110 15.38 -8.29 -7.09
N ALA A 111 14.22 -8.80 -6.67
CA ALA A 111 13.00 -8.00 -6.53
C ALA A 111 13.16 -6.86 -5.52
N LEU A 112 14.03 -7.01 -4.50
CA LEU A 112 14.36 -5.95 -3.53
C LEU A 112 14.86 -4.67 -4.21
N TRP A 113 15.53 -4.78 -5.36
CA TRP A 113 16.11 -3.64 -6.08
C TRP A 113 15.19 -3.08 -7.15
N LEU A 114 14.02 -3.66 -7.35
CA LEU A 114 12.99 -3.01 -8.16
C LEU A 114 12.54 -1.76 -7.41
N GLU A 115 12.55 -0.62 -8.10
CA GLU A 115 12.24 0.69 -7.56
C GLU A 115 11.04 0.72 -6.58
N PRO A 116 9.86 0.14 -6.89
CA PRO A 116 8.71 0.23 -5.99
C PRO A 116 8.90 -0.59 -4.70
N VAL A 117 9.63 -1.71 -4.78
CA VAL A 117 9.96 -2.55 -3.62
C VAL A 117 11.04 -1.86 -2.80
N PHE A 118 12.10 -1.38 -3.46
CA PHE A 118 13.19 -0.66 -2.83
C PHE A 118 12.66 0.53 -2.01
N GLN A 119 11.82 1.38 -2.60
CA GLN A 119 11.20 2.51 -1.91
C GLN A 119 10.29 2.05 -0.75
N THR A 120 9.51 0.98 -0.94
CA THR A 120 8.66 0.43 0.12
C THR A 120 9.49 0.05 1.34
N VAL A 121 10.61 -0.64 1.16
CA VAL A 121 11.49 -1.01 2.28
C VAL A 121 12.21 0.21 2.86
N LEU A 122 12.67 1.13 2.00
CA LEU A 122 13.41 2.34 2.39
C LEU A 122 12.57 3.27 3.27
N PHE A 123 11.30 3.49 2.92
CA PHE A 123 10.40 4.34 3.68
C PHE A 123 9.67 3.61 4.82
N GLY A 124 9.71 2.27 4.82
CA GLY A 124 8.99 1.44 5.80
C GLY A 124 7.49 1.34 5.54
N GLN A 125 7.10 1.36 4.26
CA GLN A 125 5.69 1.31 3.83
C GLN A 125 5.06 -0.07 4.08
N ILE A 126 3.72 -0.08 4.14
CA ILE A 126 2.91 -1.29 4.28
C ILE A 126 2.45 -1.89 2.94
N ASN A 127 2.90 -1.34 1.80
CA ASN A 127 2.42 -1.71 0.47
C ASN A 127 2.58 -3.21 0.18
N LEU A 128 3.68 -3.85 0.62
CA LEU A 128 3.88 -5.29 0.45
C LEU A 128 2.85 -6.12 1.22
N ALA A 129 2.43 -5.68 2.41
CA ALA A 129 1.37 -6.36 3.17
C ALA A 129 0.04 -6.29 2.42
N VAL A 130 -0.31 -5.10 1.95
CA VAL A 130 -1.52 -4.85 1.16
C VAL A 130 -1.52 -5.67 -0.13
N ALA A 131 -0.39 -5.70 -0.86
CA ALA A 131 -0.24 -6.49 -2.08
C ALA A 131 -0.36 -7.99 -1.82
N CYS A 132 0.26 -8.51 -0.76
CA CYS A 132 0.14 -9.90 -0.35
C CYS A 132 -1.31 -10.29 -0.03
N LEU A 133 -2.05 -9.44 0.71
CA LEU A 133 -3.46 -9.69 1.02
C LEU A 133 -4.31 -9.79 -0.26
N ILE A 134 -4.15 -8.83 -1.19
CA ILE A 134 -4.86 -8.84 -2.47
C ILE A 134 -4.52 -10.09 -3.27
N LEU A 135 -3.23 -10.35 -3.49
CA LEU A 135 -2.78 -11.42 -4.35
C LEU A 135 -3.16 -12.79 -3.78
N TRP A 136 -3.04 -12.97 -2.46
CA TRP A 136 -3.52 -14.16 -1.78
C TRP A 136 -5.03 -14.33 -1.97
N ASP A 137 -5.83 -13.29 -1.77
CA ASP A 137 -7.29 -13.35 -1.93
C ASP A 137 -7.71 -13.77 -3.34
N LEU A 138 -7.14 -13.09 -4.34
CA LEU A 138 -7.50 -13.26 -5.75
C LEU A 138 -7.04 -14.60 -6.33
N THR A 139 -5.94 -15.18 -5.82
CA THR A 139 -5.39 -16.47 -6.26
C THR A 139 -6.04 -17.69 -5.61
N ARG A 140 -6.98 -17.50 -4.68
CA ARG A 140 -7.75 -18.61 -4.11
C ARG A 140 -8.68 -19.25 -5.14
N PRO A 141 -8.98 -20.56 -5.01
CA PRO A 141 -9.95 -21.22 -5.89
C PRO A 141 -11.28 -20.47 -5.99
N PRO A 142 -11.98 -20.51 -7.14
CA PRO A 142 -13.34 -19.99 -7.25
C PRO A 142 -14.26 -20.59 -6.18
N GLY A 143 -15.06 -19.75 -5.52
CA GLY A 143 -16.01 -20.20 -4.49
C GLY A 143 -15.39 -20.53 -3.11
N ALA A 144 -14.09 -20.33 -2.92
CA ALA A 144 -13.46 -20.52 -1.61
C ALA A 144 -14.17 -19.69 -0.51
N PRO A 145 -14.43 -20.26 0.68
CA PRO A 145 -15.07 -19.53 1.77
C PRO A 145 -14.31 -18.26 2.14
N GLY A 146 -15.05 -17.16 2.32
CA GLY A 146 -14.47 -15.85 2.66
C GLY A 146 -13.61 -15.21 1.57
N LYS A 147 -13.72 -15.64 0.31
CA LYS A 147 -13.07 -14.99 -0.83
C LYS A 147 -13.63 -13.59 -1.09
N GLY A 148 -12.75 -12.60 -1.12
CA GLY A 148 -13.07 -11.18 -1.11
C GLY A 148 -12.75 -10.48 0.22
N ILE A 149 -12.72 -11.19 1.36
CA ILE A 149 -12.52 -10.55 2.68
C ILE A 149 -11.17 -9.83 2.76
N ALA A 150 -10.08 -10.50 2.38
CA ALA A 150 -8.76 -9.90 2.48
C ALA A 150 -8.58 -8.73 1.49
N LEU A 151 -9.25 -8.79 0.33
CA LEU A 151 -9.33 -7.65 -0.58
C LEU A 151 -10.09 -6.47 0.02
N GLY A 152 -11.24 -6.71 0.66
CA GLY A 152 -12.02 -5.66 1.31
C GLY A 152 -11.28 -5.01 2.48
N ILE A 153 -10.58 -5.81 3.30
CA ILE A 153 -9.71 -5.31 4.36
C ILE A 153 -8.56 -4.47 3.77
N ALA A 154 -7.91 -4.96 2.72
CA ALA A 154 -6.85 -4.22 2.03
C ALA A 154 -7.36 -2.85 1.53
N ALA A 155 -8.55 -2.81 0.93
CA ALA A 155 -9.21 -1.57 0.50
C ALA A 155 -9.53 -0.63 1.67
N GLY A 156 -9.86 -1.19 2.83
CA GLY A 156 -10.11 -0.45 4.07
C GLY A 156 -8.85 0.17 4.66
N VAL A 157 -7.71 -0.51 4.49
CA VAL A 157 -6.40 0.02 4.87
C VAL A 157 -5.94 1.09 3.88
N LYS A 158 -6.08 0.85 2.57
CA LYS A 158 -5.67 1.79 1.53
C LYS A 158 -6.66 1.69 0.38
N LEU A 159 -7.22 2.80 -0.09
CA LEU A 159 -8.31 2.76 -1.07
C LEU A 159 -7.91 2.19 -2.44
N THR A 160 -6.62 2.22 -2.81
CA THR A 160 -6.12 1.76 -4.11
C THR A 160 -6.61 0.34 -4.50
N PRO A 161 -6.53 -0.67 -3.60
CA PRO A 161 -7.13 -1.98 -3.80
C PRO A 161 -8.59 -2.03 -4.27
N ALA A 162 -9.42 -1.00 -4.04
CA ALA A 162 -10.83 -0.99 -4.43
C ALA A 162 -11.03 -1.22 -5.94
N VAL A 163 -10.03 -0.92 -6.78
CA VAL A 163 -10.05 -1.24 -8.22
C VAL A 163 -10.27 -2.73 -8.49
N PHE A 164 -9.79 -3.62 -7.62
CA PHE A 164 -9.98 -5.05 -7.79
C PHE A 164 -11.42 -5.50 -7.52
N VAL A 165 -12.22 -4.71 -6.79
CA VAL A 165 -13.67 -4.97 -6.66
C VAL A 165 -14.36 -4.75 -8.00
N ALA A 166 -14.02 -3.66 -8.70
CA ALA A 166 -14.51 -3.41 -10.04
C ALA A 166 -14.09 -4.53 -11.01
N TYR A 167 -12.83 -4.97 -10.94
CA TYR A 167 -12.35 -6.13 -11.69
C TYR A 167 -13.18 -7.39 -11.42
N LEU A 168 -13.48 -7.72 -10.16
CA LEU A 168 -14.32 -8.88 -9.82
C LEU A 168 -15.73 -8.76 -10.43
N LEU A 169 -16.34 -7.58 -10.39
CA LEU A 169 -17.65 -7.34 -11.00
C LEU A 169 -17.62 -7.54 -12.52
N LEU A 170 -16.59 -7.00 -13.19
CA LEU A 170 -16.40 -7.15 -14.64
C LEU A 170 -16.18 -8.60 -15.07
N ARG A 171 -15.52 -9.40 -14.23
CA ARG A 171 -15.34 -10.85 -14.44
C ARG A 171 -16.55 -11.69 -14.03
N GLY A 172 -17.68 -11.07 -13.69
CA GLY A 172 -18.90 -11.76 -13.25
C GLY A 172 -18.82 -12.40 -11.86
N ARG A 173 -17.74 -12.15 -11.09
CA ARG A 173 -17.48 -12.72 -9.76
C ARG A 173 -18.22 -11.95 -8.67
N ARG A 174 -19.54 -11.78 -8.84
CA ARG A 174 -20.42 -10.92 -8.01
C ARG A 174 -20.39 -11.27 -6.52
N ARG A 175 -20.36 -12.56 -6.17
CA ARG A 175 -20.32 -13.01 -4.77
C ARG A 175 -19.06 -12.54 -4.04
N GLU A 176 -17.92 -12.65 -4.70
CA GLU A 176 -16.63 -12.27 -4.14
C GLU A 176 -16.50 -10.74 -4.07
N ALA A 177 -17.01 -10.02 -5.08
CA ALA A 177 -17.13 -8.57 -5.05
C ALA A 177 -18.02 -8.10 -3.88
N ALA A 178 -19.18 -8.73 -3.67
CA ALA A 178 -20.07 -8.42 -2.55
C ALA A 178 -19.41 -8.70 -1.19
N THR A 179 -18.64 -9.80 -1.09
CA THR A 179 -17.88 -10.13 0.12
C THR A 179 -16.78 -9.11 0.39
N ALA A 180 -16.07 -8.66 -0.66
CA ALA A 180 -15.07 -7.60 -0.53
C ALA A 180 -15.69 -6.26 -0.13
N LEU A 181 -16.82 -5.88 -0.72
CA LEU A 181 -17.56 -4.68 -0.34
C LEU A 181 -18.06 -4.75 1.10
N ALA A 182 -18.58 -5.90 1.53
CA ALA A 182 -19.03 -6.09 2.91
C ALA A 182 -17.87 -5.99 3.91
N ALA A 183 -16.74 -6.61 3.61
CA ALA A 183 -15.54 -6.51 4.45
C ALA A 183 -15.00 -5.07 4.49
N PHE A 184 -14.94 -4.38 3.34
CA PHE A 184 -14.59 -2.96 3.26
C PHE A 184 -15.54 -2.10 4.10
N ALA A 185 -16.85 -2.25 3.93
CA ALA A 185 -17.84 -1.53 4.73
C ALA A 185 -17.67 -1.81 6.23
N GLY A 186 -17.32 -3.04 6.60
CA GLY A 186 -16.96 -3.39 7.98
C GLY A 186 -15.75 -2.59 8.50
N THR A 187 -14.70 -2.44 7.70
CA THR A 187 -13.54 -1.61 8.09
C THR A 187 -13.91 -0.13 8.24
N VAL A 188 -14.76 0.40 7.35
CA VAL A 188 -15.26 1.78 7.42
C VAL A 188 -16.10 1.97 8.68
N LEU A 189 -16.99 1.02 9.00
CA LEU A 189 -17.81 1.04 10.20
C LEU A 189 -16.96 0.98 11.47
N LEU A 190 -15.95 0.12 11.52
CA LEU A 190 -15.01 0.07 12.64
C LEU A 190 -14.29 1.41 12.83
N GLY A 191 -13.84 2.03 11.73
CA GLY A 191 -13.27 3.38 11.76
C GLY A 191 -14.26 4.42 12.28
N ALA A 192 -15.50 4.40 11.81
CA ALA A 192 -16.54 5.33 12.22
C ALA A 192 -16.94 5.19 13.70
N LEU A 193 -16.96 3.96 14.22
CA LEU A 193 -17.29 3.70 15.62
C LEU A 193 -16.14 4.07 16.56
N ALA A 194 -14.90 3.76 16.19
CA ALA A 194 -13.74 4.04 17.04
C ALA A 194 -13.25 5.50 16.93
N LEU A 195 -13.36 6.11 15.74
CA LEU A 195 -12.83 7.42 15.40
C LEU A 195 -13.87 8.23 14.59
N PRO A 196 -15.00 8.63 15.20
CA PRO A 196 -16.14 9.21 14.48
C PRO A 196 -15.79 10.54 13.79
N ALA A 197 -15.16 11.47 14.52
CA ALA A 197 -14.80 12.78 13.97
C ALA A 197 -13.78 12.65 12.82
N ALA A 198 -12.75 11.84 13.00
CA ALA A 198 -11.76 11.57 11.95
C ALA A 198 -12.40 10.88 10.74
N SER A 199 -13.37 9.99 10.95
CA SER A 199 -14.10 9.33 9.85
C SER A 199 -14.91 10.33 9.04
N VAL A 200 -15.63 11.25 9.68
CA VAL A 200 -16.35 12.31 8.96
C VAL A 200 -15.36 13.17 8.17
N ASP A 201 -14.27 13.64 8.79
CA ASP A 201 -13.26 14.49 8.12
C ASP A 201 -12.62 13.75 6.93
N PHE A 202 -12.25 12.47 7.09
CA PHE A 202 -11.65 11.68 6.03
C PHE A 202 -12.57 11.50 4.82
N TRP A 203 -13.77 10.97 5.05
CA TRP A 203 -14.69 10.59 3.97
C TRP A 203 -15.34 11.78 3.27
N THR A 204 -15.50 12.92 3.94
CA THR A 204 -16.14 14.12 3.36
C THR A 204 -15.14 15.11 2.79
N ARG A 205 -13.92 15.17 3.32
CA ARG A 205 -12.95 16.20 2.97
C ARG A 205 -11.60 15.63 2.54
N ARG A 206 -10.89 14.92 3.43
CA ARG A 206 -9.48 14.57 3.19
C ARG A 206 -9.28 13.66 1.98
N LEU A 207 -10.25 12.78 1.71
CA LEU A 207 -10.23 11.91 0.54
C LEU A 207 -10.12 12.69 -0.80
N TYR A 208 -10.68 13.89 -0.88
CA TYR A 208 -10.72 14.69 -2.10
C TYR A 208 -9.57 15.71 -2.20
N GLU A 209 -8.85 15.97 -1.12
CA GLU A 209 -7.73 16.91 -1.06
C GLU A 209 -6.43 16.27 -1.58
N THR A 210 -6.40 15.87 -2.85
CA THR A 210 -5.31 15.06 -3.46
C THR A 210 -3.91 15.70 -3.35
N GLY A 211 -3.82 17.03 -3.30
CA GLY A 211 -2.55 17.76 -3.12
C GLY A 211 -1.83 17.46 -1.80
N ARG A 212 -2.50 16.86 -0.80
CA ARG A 212 -1.91 16.45 0.49
C ARG A 212 -1.00 15.22 0.38
N VAL A 213 -1.23 14.37 -0.63
CA VAL A 213 -0.60 13.04 -0.74
C VAL A 213 0.77 13.16 -1.40
N GLY A 214 0.95 14.15 -2.28
CA GLY A 214 2.20 14.38 -2.98
C GLY A 214 2.02 15.26 -4.21
N LYS A 215 3.15 15.69 -4.79
CA LYS A 215 3.17 16.49 -6.02
C LYS A 215 3.02 15.57 -7.22
N VAL A 216 2.14 15.92 -8.15
CA VAL A 216 1.86 15.10 -9.35
C VAL A 216 3.14 14.86 -10.18
N TRP A 217 4.00 15.85 -10.30
CA TRP A 217 5.22 15.80 -11.13
C TRP A 217 6.44 15.22 -10.43
N ILE A 218 6.36 14.84 -9.16
CA ILE A 218 7.52 14.26 -8.44
C ILE A 218 8.01 13.00 -9.17
N VAL A 219 9.33 12.79 -9.18
CA VAL A 219 9.93 11.64 -9.89
C VAL A 219 9.41 10.31 -9.36
N ASP A 220 9.03 10.21 -8.10
CA ASP A 220 8.48 8.99 -7.50
C ASP A 220 7.06 8.67 -8.03
N ASN A 221 6.35 9.65 -8.58
CA ASN A 221 5.04 9.42 -9.19
C ASN A 221 5.18 8.84 -10.60
N GLN A 222 5.12 7.51 -10.70
CA GLN A 222 5.19 6.76 -11.95
C GLN A 222 3.84 6.59 -12.67
N SER A 223 2.80 7.34 -12.27
CA SER A 223 1.53 7.38 -13.03
C SER A 223 1.69 8.05 -14.40
N LEU A 224 0.80 7.73 -15.35
CA LEU A 224 0.74 8.40 -16.66
C LEU A 224 0.47 9.91 -16.54
N GLN A 225 -0.30 10.31 -15.52
CA GLN A 225 -0.50 11.73 -15.20
C GLN A 225 0.81 12.40 -14.79
N GLY A 226 1.58 11.78 -13.90
CA GLY A 226 2.89 12.30 -13.48
C GLY A 226 3.89 12.32 -14.63
N LEU A 227 3.90 11.29 -15.48
CA LEU A 227 4.74 11.23 -16.67
C LEU A 227 4.45 12.41 -17.62
N ILE A 228 3.19 12.65 -17.93
CA ILE A 228 2.79 13.73 -18.85
C ILE A 228 3.02 15.10 -18.21
N ALA A 229 2.76 15.25 -16.91
CA ALA A 229 3.09 16.49 -16.19
C ALA A 229 4.59 16.83 -16.31
N ARG A 230 5.47 15.84 -16.14
CA ARG A 230 6.93 16.02 -16.32
C ARG A 230 7.30 16.30 -17.77
N ALA A 231 6.69 15.60 -18.73
CA ALA A 231 7.00 15.76 -20.15
C ALA A 231 6.59 17.14 -20.69
N LEU A 232 5.48 17.69 -20.20
CA LEU A 232 4.97 19.01 -20.59
C LEU A 232 5.57 20.16 -19.76
N GLY A 233 6.25 19.85 -18.65
CA GLY A 233 6.66 20.87 -17.68
C GLY A 233 5.49 21.55 -16.98
N ASP A 234 4.30 20.95 -17.04
CA ASP A 234 3.05 21.51 -16.50
C ASP A 234 2.54 20.61 -15.36
N PRO A 235 2.46 21.11 -14.11
CA PRO A 235 1.94 20.35 -12.98
C PRO A 235 0.45 19.98 -13.12
N ALA A 236 -0.30 20.63 -14.02
CA ALA A 236 -1.71 20.42 -14.27
C ALA A 236 -1.95 20.10 -15.76
N PRO A 237 -1.52 18.92 -16.27
CA PRO A 237 -1.51 18.59 -17.70
C PRO A 237 -2.90 18.36 -18.35
N GLY A 238 -3.97 18.88 -17.75
CA GLY A 238 -5.35 18.72 -18.22
C GLY A 238 -5.79 17.25 -18.28
N LEU A 239 -6.58 16.91 -19.30
CA LEU A 239 -7.10 15.55 -19.53
C LEU A 239 -6.22 14.71 -20.47
N LEU A 240 -5.08 15.23 -20.93
CA LEU A 240 -4.22 14.54 -21.90
C LEU A 240 -3.71 13.19 -21.38
N TRP A 241 -3.54 13.07 -20.06
CA TRP A 241 -3.14 11.82 -19.42
C TRP A 241 -4.27 10.81 -19.29
N ALA A 242 -5.53 11.24 -19.35
CA ALA A 242 -6.67 10.35 -19.16
C ALA A 242 -6.82 9.37 -20.33
N VAL A 243 -6.55 9.81 -21.57
CA VAL A 243 -6.63 8.95 -22.76
C VAL A 243 -5.70 7.73 -22.68
N PRO A 244 -4.37 7.88 -22.48
CA PRO A 244 -3.50 6.72 -22.33
C PRO A 244 -3.80 5.92 -21.06
N ALA A 245 -4.25 6.56 -19.97
CA ALA A 245 -4.63 5.84 -18.75
C ALA A 245 -5.86 4.94 -18.96
N LEU A 246 -6.89 5.44 -19.65
CA LEU A 246 -8.08 4.68 -20.02
C LEU A 246 -7.73 3.54 -20.99
N ALA A 247 -6.85 3.80 -21.97
CA ALA A 247 -6.39 2.76 -22.88
C ALA A 247 -5.68 1.62 -22.15
N VAL A 248 -4.76 1.94 -21.23
CA VAL A 248 -4.07 0.93 -20.41
C VAL A 248 -5.06 0.19 -19.49
N ALA A 249 -5.99 0.89 -18.86
CA ALA A 249 -6.99 0.27 -18.00
C ALA A 249 -7.91 -0.68 -18.80
N ALA A 250 -8.41 -0.24 -19.95
CA ALA A 250 -9.26 -1.04 -20.82
C ALA A 250 -8.52 -2.27 -21.37
N ALA A 251 -7.28 -2.10 -21.83
CA ALA A 251 -6.45 -3.21 -22.30
C ALA A 251 -6.17 -4.22 -21.18
N GLY A 252 -5.82 -3.74 -19.98
CA GLY A 252 -5.60 -4.60 -18.82
C GLY A 252 -6.83 -5.39 -18.41
N LEU A 253 -8.01 -4.76 -18.43
CA LEU A 253 -9.28 -5.43 -18.14
C LEU A 253 -9.71 -6.40 -19.25
N TRP A 254 -9.39 -6.12 -20.51
CA TRP A 254 -9.68 -7.00 -21.64
C TRP A 254 -8.82 -8.27 -21.64
N LEU A 255 -7.55 -8.16 -21.24
CA LEU A 255 -6.62 -9.28 -21.16
C LEU A 255 -6.86 -10.22 -19.96
N ALA A 256 -7.45 -9.69 -18.88
CA ALA A 256 -7.64 -10.40 -17.61
C ALA A 256 -8.88 -11.29 -17.63
#